data_AF-A0A3D3A4V5-F1
#
_entry.id   AF-A0A3D3A4V5-F1
#
_cell.length_a   1.000
_cell.length_b   1.000
_cell.length_c   1.000
_cell.angle_alpha   90.00
_cell.angle_beta   90.00
_cell.angle_gamma   90.00
#
_symmetry.space_group_name_H-M   'P 1'
#
loop_
_entity.id
_entity.type
_entity.pdbx_description
1 polymer ?
#
loop_
_entity_poly.entity_id
_entity_poly.type
_entity_poly.pdbx_seq_one_letter_code
_entity_poly.pdbx_strand_id
1 'polypeptide(L)'
;MLPCLSLRTSRALLGATFVAWGCFWGDSARAQVDVVNGGFESHSMLPNASGQFHLVDGWTHGGGAEGMPDYYHQLGTSGGDLPQTPLAKVSALKGRAIAGFVAYTDDQNPRHEYVVGRFSEPLEVGQRYEMHFAITSGRVHDWVNAGLGVSQLGVALSIDQPTQQGHERLDLEPQFEIHEALYDREWREISFVFTATEAFEHLTLGLFGDMPNVRREESGTRTMAYYFVDDFGIEEVSNVLMSEEDLDRGERGFEPVPGMFAPNAFSPNGDDLNDTWVWSMPEGQTGQLSVVNRWGLEVWQGQFSSKLGWDGTDAAGDPMDPGMYAWRMVLDEAFEGQSVWKGWVTLVK
;
A
#
# COMPACT_ATOMS: atom_id res chain seq x y z
N MET A 1 31.92 48.98 -66.54
CA MET A 1 32.15 47.56 -66.18
C MET A 1 31.78 47.40 -64.71
N LEU A 2 31.08 46.32 -64.36
CA LEU A 2 30.86 45.85 -62.96
C LEU A 2 32.12 45.13 -62.44
N PRO A 3 32.25 44.71 -61.15
CA PRO A 3 31.29 44.68 -60.02
C PRO A 3 31.70 45.70 -58.90
N CYS A 4 31.39 45.63 -57.58
CA CYS A 4 30.80 44.60 -56.72
C CYS A 4 30.06 45.18 -55.48
N LEU A 5 29.79 44.33 -54.47
CA LEU A 5 29.06 44.56 -53.21
C LEU A 5 29.99 45.09 -52.07
N SER A 6 29.55 45.60 -50.91
CA SER A 6 28.33 45.31 -50.13
C SER A 6 27.85 46.46 -49.24
N LEU A 7 26.56 46.48 -48.93
CA LEU A 7 25.87 47.43 -48.04
C LEU A 7 25.08 46.68 -46.96
N ARG A 8 25.21 47.07 -45.69
CA ARG A 8 24.11 47.67 -44.90
C ARG A 8 24.54 48.05 -43.48
N THR A 9 24.01 49.18 -43.03
CA THR A 9 24.30 49.84 -41.76
C THR A 9 23.24 49.56 -40.71
N SER A 10 23.66 49.52 -39.44
CA SER A 10 22.80 49.34 -38.27
C SER A 10 21.83 50.51 -38.05
N ARG A 11 20.65 50.23 -37.50
CA ARG A 11 19.80 51.21 -36.81
C ARG A 11 19.18 50.59 -35.56
N ALA A 12 19.14 51.37 -34.49
CA ALA A 12 18.63 50.97 -33.18
C ALA A 12 17.09 51.02 -33.12
N LEU A 13 16.52 50.33 -32.12
CA LEU A 13 15.11 50.41 -31.75
C LEU A 13 14.99 50.49 -30.22
N LEU A 14 14.00 51.24 -29.74
CA LEU A 14 13.81 51.55 -28.32
C LEU A 14 13.26 50.33 -27.55
N GLY A 15 13.76 50.12 -26.33
CA GLY A 15 13.15 49.19 -25.38
C GLY A 15 12.00 49.85 -24.61
N ALA A 16 10.83 49.21 -24.61
CA ALA A 16 9.70 49.61 -23.78
C ALA A 16 9.72 48.84 -22.45
N THR A 17 9.57 49.57 -21.33
CA THR A 17 9.59 48.98 -19.98
C THR A 17 8.18 48.57 -19.57
N PHE A 18 7.89 47.26 -19.55
CA PHE A 18 6.70 46.74 -18.88
C PHE A 18 7.03 46.44 -17.41
N VAL A 19 6.30 47.08 -16.49
CA VAL A 19 6.33 46.72 -15.06
C VAL A 19 5.28 45.64 -14.84
N ALA A 20 5.71 44.38 -14.75
CA ALA A 20 4.86 43.29 -14.33
C ALA A 20 4.87 43.19 -12.80
N TRP A 21 3.72 43.38 -12.16
CA TRP A 21 3.50 42.94 -10.79
C TRP A 21 3.38 41.42 -10.77
N GLY A 22 4.50 40.73 -10.55
CA GLY A 22 4.51 39.32 -10.22
C GLY A 22 4.10 39.13 -8.76
N CYS A 23 2.84 38.77 -8.52
CA CYS A 23 2.46 38.14 -7.25
C CYS A 23 3.13 36.78 -7.19
N PHE A 24 4.28 36.70 -6.53
CA PHE A 24 4.84 35.41 -6.12
C PHE A 24 3.93 34.85 -5.02
N TRP A 25 2.98 34.01 -5.40
CA TRP A 25 2.54 32.94 -4.52
C TRP A 25 3.74 31.99 -4.42
N GLY A 26 4.46 32.11 -3.31
CA GLY A 26 5.41 31.10 -2.92
C GLY A 26 4.62 29.92 -2.40
N ASP A 27 4.25 29.01 -3.29
CA ASP A 27 3.87 27.66 -2.90
C ASP A 27 5.04 27.09 -2.10
N SER A 28 4.86 27.09 -0.79
CA SER A 28 5.80 26.50 0.13
C SER A 28 5.59 25.01 0.03
N ALA A 29 6.25 24.40 -0.95
CA ALA A 29 6.40 22.96 -1.03
C ALA A 29 7.03 22.51 0.30
N ARG A 30 6.18 22.03 1.21
CA ARG A 30 6.65 21.30 2.39
C ARG A 30 7.37 20.08 1.85
N ALA A 31 8.50 19.73 2.44
CA ALA A 31 9.09 18.44 2.13
C ALA A 31 8.07 17.37 2.55
N GLN A 32 7.93 16.33 1.74
CA GLN A 32 7.20 15.15 2.19
C GLN A 32 8.07 14.46 3.26
N VAL A 33 7.48 14.13 4.40
CA VAL A 33 8.18 13.32 5.40
C VAL A 33 8.52 11.95 4.82
N ASP A 34 9.69 11.41 5.17
CA ASP A 34 10.22 10.15 4.64
C ASP A 34 10.86 9.33 5.77
N VAL A 35 10.97 8.01 5.57
CA VAL A 35 11.77 7.14 6.43
C VAL A 35 13.22 7.24 5.99
N VAL A 36 14.08 7.83 6.82
CA VAL A 36 15.48 8.06 6.48
C VAL A 36 16.16 6.74 6.14
N ASN A 37 16.65 6.62 4.91
CA ASN A 37 17.35 5.43 4.42
C ASN A 37 16.48 4.15 4.50
N GLY A 38 15.19 4.24 4.13
CA GLY A 38 14.20 3.15 4.26
C GLY A 38 14.56 1.79 3.64
N GLY A 39 15.42 1.77 2.62
CA GLY A 39 15.98 0.55 2.00
C GLY A 39 17.42 0.20 2.40
N PHE A 40 17.96 0.81 3.47
CA PHE A 40 19.27 0.53 4.06
C PHE A 40 20.51 0.67 3.12
N GLU A 41 20.39 1.41 2.01
CA GLU A 41 21.45 1.58 1.01
C GLU A 41 22.58 2.54 1.44
N SER A 42 22.31 3.50 2.34
CA SER A 42 23.35 4.34 2.93
C SER A 42 24.02 3.63 4.10
N HIS A 43 25.34 3.46 4.02
CA HIS A 43 26.12 2.73 5.01
C HIS A 43 27.56 3.27 5.13
N SER A 44 28.11 3.20 6.34
CA SER A 44 29.50 3.58 6.61
C SER A 44 30.53 2.55 6.11
N MET A 45 30.16 1.26 6.06
CA MET A 45 31.00 0.16 5.56
C MET A 45 30.13 -1.01 5.09
N LEU A 46 30.68 -1.85 4.22
CA LEU A 46 30.07 -3.12 3.82
C LEU A 46 30.17 -4.16 4.95
N PRO A 47 29.11 -4.91 5.25
CA PRO A 47 29.11 -5.90 6.33
C PRO A 47 29.95 -7.13 5.98
N ASN A 48 30.59 -7.71 6.99
CA ASN A 48 31.35 -8.96 6.89
C ASN A 48 30.91 -10.05 7.90
N ALA A 49 30.02 -9.71 8.84
CA ALA A 49 29.49 -10.63 9.83
C ALA A 49 28.10 -10.18 10.31
N SER A 50 27.41 -11.10 10.99
CA SER A 50 26.21 -10.81 11.77
C SER A 50 26.44 -9.79 12.89
N GLY A 51 25.37 -9.12 13.34
CA GLY A 51 25.39 -8.12 14.41
C GLY A 51 26.03 -6.78 14.00
N GLN A 52 25.94 -6.41 12.73
CA GLN A 52 26.59 -5.23 12.14
C GLN A 52 25.61 -4.12 11.72
N PHE A 53 24.41 -4.06 12.30
CA PHE A 53 23.42 -3.03 11.95
C PHE A 53 23.86 -1.59 12.25
N HIS A 54 24.79 -1.40 13.19
CA HIS A 54 25.46 -0.11 13.44
C HIS A 54 26.25 0.47 12.25
N LEU A 55 26.39 -0.27 11.14
CA LEU A 55 27.00 0.23 9.89
C LEU A 55 26.02 1.03 9.02
N VAL A 56 24.71 0.92 9.26
CA VAL A 56 23.66 1.55 8.45
C VAL A 56 23.44 3.00 8.90
N ASP A 57 23.44 3.94 7.96
CA ASP A 57 23.22 5.35 8.31
C ASP A 57 21.73 5.60 8.59
N GLY A 58 21.42 6.36 9.65
CA GLY A 58 20.05 6.76 10.01
C GLY A 58 19.22 5.70 10.73
N TRP A 59 19.75 4.48 10.88
CA TRP A 59 19.08 3.37 11.58
C TRP A 59 19.83 2.97 12.84
N THR A 60 19.07 2.46 13.82
CA THR A 60 19.56 2.02 15.12
C THR A 60 18.80 0.76 15.57
N HIS A 61 19.20 0.20 16.70
CA HIS A 61 18.45 -0.85 17.38
C HIS A 61 17.77 -0.29 18.63
N GLY A 62 17.20 -1.14 19.48
CA GLY A 62 16.50 -0.77 20.71
C GLY A 62 17.30 -0.02 21.78
N GLY A 63 18.46 0.57 21.49
CA GLY A 63 19.19 1.47 22.40
C GLY A 63 19.98 0.79 23.54
N GLY A 64 19.93 -0.53 23.64
CA GLY A 64 20.72 -1.31 24.60
C GLY A 64 22.20 -1.47 24.19
N ALA A 65 22.93 -2.31 24.91
CA ALA A 65 24.27 -2.79 24.51
C ALA A 65 24.25 -4.19 23.88
N GLU A 66 23.07 -4.82 23.83
CA GLU A 66 22.78 -6.15 23.31
C GLU A 66 21.63 -6.04 22.28
N GLY A 67 21.19 -7.16 21.71
CA GLY A 67 20.11 -7.18 20.72
C GLY A 67 20.40 -6.33 19.48
N MET A 68 21.52 -6.63 18.81
CA MET A 68 21.99 -5.90 17.64
C MET A 68 21.55 -6.65 16.37
N PRO A 69 20.65 -6.09 15.54
CA PRO A 69 20.24 -6.69 14.29
C PRO A 69 21.43 -6.95 13.33
N ASP A 70 21.12 -7.70 12.29
CA ASP A 70 22.00 -7.94 11.16
C ASP A 70 21.80 -6.90 10.06
N TYR A 71 22.90 -6.55 9.40
CA TYR A 71 22.89 -5.82 8.13
C TYR A 71 23.50 -6.70 7.06
N TYR A 72 22.79 -6.87 5.94
CA TYR A 72 23.25 -7.66 4.81
C TYR A 72 23.26 -6.82 3.54
N HIS A 73 24.27 -7.03 2.69
CA HIS A 73 24.38 -6.33 1.41
C HIS A 73 24.96 -7.23 0.32
N GLN A 74 24.59 -7.02 -0.95
CA GLN A 74 25.08 -7.82 -2.09
C GLN A 74 26.60 -7.74 -2.32
N LEU A 75 27.25 -6.68 -1.81
CA LEU A 75 28.72 -6.53 -1.79
C LEU A 75 29.33 -6.79 -0.40
N GLY A 76 28.54 -7.27 0.56
CA GLY A 76 29.04 -7.79 1.83
C GLY A 76 29.91 -9.04 1.63
N THR A 77 30.42 -9.58 2.72
CA THR A 77 31.25 -10.80 2.69
C THR A 77 30.95 -11.73 3.85
N SER A 78 31.34 -13.00 3.74
CA SER A 78 31.38 -14.00 4.81
C SER A 78 30.05 -14.26 5.56
N GLY A 79 29.70 -13.42 6.53
CA GLY A 79 28.44 -13.52 7.28
C GLY A 79 27.47 -12.38 7.00
N GLY A 80 27.84 -11.43 6.13
CA GLY A 80 27.05 -10.24 5.78
C GLY A 80 26.67 -10.15 4.29
N ASP A 81 26.93 -11.19 3.48
CA ASP A 81 26.64 -11.17 2.04
C ASP A 81 25.22 -11.66 1.69
N LEU A 82 24.66 -11.06 0.64
CA LEU A 82 23.46 -11.55 -0.02
C LEU A 82 23.82 -12.35 -1.29
N PRO A 83 23.08 -13.42 -1.63
CA PRO A 83 21.80 -13.81 -1.03
C PRO A 83 21.88 -14.97 -0.01
N GLN A 84 23.07 -15.29 0.51
CA GLN A 84 23.31 -16.48 1.35
C GLN A 84 23.72 -16.10 2.77
N THR A 85 22.77 -15.57 3.54
CA THR A 85 23.02 -15.22 4.95
C THR A 85 23.27 -16.46 5.82
N PRO A 86 23.83 -16.31 7.03
CA PRO A 86 24.03 -17.42 7.97
C PRO A 86 22.76 -18.18 8.34
N LEU A 87 21.58 -17.55 8.26
CA LEU A 87 20.29 -18.12 8.70
C LEU A 87 19.40 -18.57 7.55
N ALA A 88 19.34 -17.82 6.46
CA ALA A 88 18.47 -18.11 5.32
C ALA A 88 19.08 -17.67 3.98
N LYS A 89 18.58 -18.26 2.91
CA LYS A 89 18.74 -17.72 1.56
C LYS A 89 17.63 -16.70 1.29
N VAL A 90 18.01 -15.46 1.01
CA VAL A 90 17.11 -14.33 0.72
C VAL A 90 17.84 -13.31 -0.18
N SER A 91 17.13 -12.70 -1.12
CA SER A 91 17.63 -11.55 -1.89
C SER A 91 16.93 -10.29 -1.41
N ALA A 92 17.58 -9.13 -1.50
CA ALA A 92 16.92 -7.84 -1.29
C ALA A 92 15.70 -7.67 -2.20
N LEU A 93 14.65 -7.02 -1.71
CA LEU A 93 13.43 -6.74 -2.47
C LEU A 93 13.67 -5.54 -3.40
N LYS A 94 14.20 -4.46 -2.84
CA LYS A 94 14.69 -3.29 -3.58
C LYS A 94 16.19 -3.13 -3.32
N GLY A 95 16.86 -2.34 -4.17
CA GLY A 95 18.29 -2.07 -4.01
C GLY A 95 19.17 -3.33 -3.93
N ARG A 96 20.00 -3.36 -2.88
CA ARG A 96 21.11 -4.31 -2.65
C ARG A 96 21.33 -4.62 -1.17
N ALA A 97 20.67 -3.91 -0.25
CA ALA A 97 20.75 -4.07 1.19
C ALA A 97 19.45 -4.62 1.78
N ILE A 98 19.53 -5.29 2.93
CA ILE A 98 18.39 -5.59 3.83
C ILE A 98 18.85 -5.61 5.29
N ALA A 99 17.92 -5.40 6.21
CA ALA A 99 18.11 -5.70 7.63
C ALA A 99 17.58 -7.11 7.95
N GLY A 100 18.07 -7.71 9.03
CA GLY A 100 17.48 -8.93 9.62
C GLY A 100 17.57 -8.92 11.14
N PHE A 101 16.58 -9.50 11.84
CA PHE A 101 16.49 -9.42 13.30
C PHE A 101 15.79 -10.62 13.94
N VAL A 102 16.17 -10.91 15.19
CA VAL A 102 15.52 -11.91 16.05
C VAL A 102 14.29 -11.29 16.74
N ALA A 103 13.10 -11.50 16.20
CA ALA A 103 11.87 -10.97 16.83
C ALA A 103 11.50 -11.69 18.14
N TYR A 104 11.79 -13.00 18.21
CA TYR A 104 11.43 -13.86 19.34
C TYR A 104 12.29 -15.14 19.37
N THR A 105 12.71 -15.58 20.56
CA THR A 105 13.18 -16.96 20.80
C THR A 105 12.25 -17.73 21.72
N ASP A 106 11.98 -18.98 21.34
CA ASP A 106 11.20 -19.96 22.10
C ASP A 106 12.12 -20.71 23.06
N ASP A 107 12.59 -19.99 24.09
CA ASP A 107 13.40 -20.54 25.17
C ASP A 107 12.93 -20.01 26.55
N GLN A 108 13.66 -20.30 27.64
CA GLN A 108 13.23 -19.92 28.99
C GLN A 108 13.24 -18.41 29.23
N ASN A 109 14.09 -17.66 28.53
CA ASN A 109 14.18 -16.20 28.61
C ASN A 109 14.16 -15.65 27.17
N PRO A 110 12.96 -15.52 26.56
CA PRO A 110 12.80 -15.09 25.18
C PRO A 110 13.60 -13.84 24.85
N ARG A 111 14.25 -13.85 23.69
CA ARG A 111 15.05 -12.73 23.20
C ARG A 111 14.31 -11.95 22.15
N HIS A 112 14.43 -10.64 22.23
CA HIS A 112 13.88 -9.70 21.27
C HIS A 112 14.97 -8.78 20.74
N GLU A 113 14.87 -8.46 19.45
CA GLU A 113 15.62 -7.43 18.76
C GLU A 113 14.63 -6.53 18.04
N TYR A 114 15.03 -5.27 17.87
CA TYR A 114 14.19 -4.21 17.32
C TYR A 114 14.96 -3.45 16.25
N VAL A 115 14.29 -3.19 15.13
CA VAL A 115 14.81 -2.37 14.03
C VAL A 115 14.22 -0.97 14.21
N VAL A 116 15.06 0.01 14.54
CA VAL A 116 14.63 1.37 14.90
C VAL A 116 15.07 2.36 13.82
N GLY A 117 14.10 2.87 13.07
CA GLY A 117 14.29 3.88 12.03
C GLY A 117 13.93 5.27 12.52
N ARG A 118 14.29 6.28 11.72
CA ARG A 118 13.99 7.68 12.00
C ARG A 118 13.26 8.34 10.83
N PHE A 119 12.32 9.22 11.11
CA PHE A 119 11.74 10.11 10.12
C PHE A 119 12.69 11.26 9.76
N SER A 120 12.53 11.80 8.56
CA SER A 120 13.29 12.98 8.10
C SER A 120 13.06 14.19 9.01
N GLU A 121 11.82 14.37 9.44
CA GLU A 121 11.35 15.36 10.41
C GLU A 121 10.23 14.78 11.31
N PRO A 122 9.93 15.38 12.47
CA PRO A 122 8.87 14.88 13.37
C PRO A 122 7.49 14.95 12.71
N LEU A 123 6.66 13.92 12.90
CA LEU A 123 5.32 13.84 12.29
C LEU A 123 4.38 14.98 12.76
N GLU A 124 3.47 15.42 11.89
CA GLU A 124 2.50 16.46 12.23
C GLU A 124 1.33 15.88 13.05
N VAL A 125 1.12 16.40 14.26
CA VAL A 125 0.05 15.91 15.16
C VAL A 125 -1.33 16.13 14.52
N GLY A 126 -2.08 15.05 14.37
CA GLY A 126 -3.38 15.00 13.72
C GLY A 126 -3.33 14.73 12.22
N GLN A 127 -2.15 14.69 11.58
CA GLN A 127 -1.98 14.27 10.20
C GLN A 127 -2.09 12.74 10.09
N ARG A 128 -2.74 12.26 9.02
CA ARG A 128 -2.77 10.83 8.67
C ARG A 128 -1.60 10.48 7.78
N TYR A 129 -1.04 9.30 8.01
CA TYR A 129 0.07 8.77 7.24
C TYR A 129 -0.21 7.33 6.86
N GLU A 130 0.15 6.96 5.64
CA GLU A 130 0.32 5.57 5.23
C GLU A 130 1.79 5.21 5.39
N MET A 131 2.07 4.15 6.14
CA MET A 131 3.39 3.56 6.24
C MET A 131 3.38 2.19 5.59
N HIS A 132 4.47 1.87 4.89
CA HIS A 132 4.71 0.54 4.34
C HIS A 132 6.10 0.02 4.69
N PHE A 133 6.24 -1.29 4.72
CA PHE A 133 7.52 -2.01 4.76
C PHE A 133 7.34 -3.42 4.19
N ALA A 134 8.43 -4.03 3.73
CA ALA A 134 8.43 -5.42 3.32
C ALA A 134 9.06 -6.32 4.39
N ILE A 135 8.53 -7.53 4.54
CA ILE A 135 9.01 -8.53 5.51
C ILE A 135 9.00 -9.95 4.92
N THR A 136 9.99 -10.76 5.30
CA THR A 136 10.06 -12.19 4.97
C THR A 136 10.83 -12.97 6.03
N SER A 137 10.55 -14.25 6.22
CA SER A 137 11.43 -15.19 6.94
C SER A 137 12.53 -15.76 6.03
N GLY A 138 12.42 -15.55 4.71
CA GLY A 138 13.32 -16.08 3.69
C GLY A 138 13.32 -17.61 3.61
N ARG A 139 14.18 -18.19 2.77
CA ARG A 139 14.36 -19.64 2.73
C ARG A 139 15.41 -20.07 3.76
N VAL A 140 14.96 -20.32 4.98
CA VAL A 140 15.77 -20.78 6.12
C VAL A 140 16.57 -22.06 5.79
N HIS A 141 17.78 -22.18 6.34
CA HIS A 141 18.63 -23.36 6.15
C HIS A 141 18.23 -24.54 7.05
N ASP A 142 18.51 -25.77 6.62
CA ASP A 142 18.10 -26.98 7.36
C ASP A 142 18.78 -27.10 8.74
N TRP A 143 19.97 -26.51 8.93
CA TRP A 143 20.81 -26.67 10.12
C TRP A 143 20.73 -25.54 11.17
N VAL A 144 19.87 -24.54 10.99
CA VAL A 144 19.74 -23.40 11.93
C VAL A 144 18.49 -23.49 12.81
N ASN A 145 18.42 -22.67 13.86
CA ASN A 145 17.27 -22.66 14.78
C ASN A 145 16.13 -21.74 14.32
N ALA A 146 16.35 -20.90 13.30
CA ALA A 146 15.32 -20.10 12.65
C ALA A 146 14.23 -20.98 12.00
N GLY A 147 13.05 -20.44 11.77
CA GLY A 147 11.92 -21.16 11.16
C GLY A 147 10.62 -21.14 11.96
N LEU A 148 10.51 -20.24 12.95
CA LEU A 148 9.24 -19.93 13.62
C LEU A 148 8.56 -18.75 12.95
N GLY A 149 7.23 -18.79 12.92
CA GLY A 149 6.39 -17.60 12.77
C GLY A 149 5.80 -17.18 14.11
N VAL A 150 5.66 -15.88 14.33
CA VAL A 150 5.02 -15.30 15.53
C VAL A 150 3.98 -14.25 15.15
N SER A 151 2.90 -14.17 15.93
CA SER A 151 1.98 -13.04 15.92
C SER A 151 2.49 -11.92 16.82
N GLN A 152 1.79 -10.79 16.87
CA GLN A 152 2.11 -9.65 17.74
C GLN A 152 3.46 -8.99 17.40
N LEU A 153 3.92 -9.18 16.16
CA LEU A 153 4.84 -8.26 15.49
C LEU A 153 4.09 -6.95 15.24
N GLY A 154 4.74 -5.81 15.45
CA GLY A 154 4.11 -4.52 15.21
C GLY A 154 5.11 -3.41 14.95
N VAL A 155 4.57 -2.24 14.61
CA VAL A 155 5.33 -0.99 14.50
C VAL A 155 4.86 -0.06 15.61
N ALA A 156 5.78 0.34 16.49
CA ALA A 156 5.56 1.35 17.51
C ALA A 156 6.32 2.63 17.17
N LEU A 157 5.67 3.77 17.37
CA LEU A 157 6.19 5.11 17.10
C LEU A 157 6.53 5.82 18.42
N SER A 158 7.57 6.65 18.40
CA SER A 158 8.09 7.32 19.60
C SER A 158 8.76 8.65 19.25
N ILE A 159 8.78 9.58 20.21
CA ILE A 159 9.52 10.85 20.07
C ILE A 159 11.02 10.56 20.24
N ASP A 160 11.42 10.02 21.39
CA ASP A 160 12.79 9.62 21.67
C ASP A 160 13.10 8.19 21.19
N GLN A 161 14.38 7.89 20.93
CA GLN A 161 14.83 6.52 20.65
C GLN A 161 14.53 5.61 21.87
N PRO A 162 13.94 4.41 21.68
CA PRO A 162 13.67 3.49 22.79
C PRO A 162 14.96 2.95 23.43
N THR A 163 14.86 2.50 24.68
CA THR A 163 15.97 1.91 25.45
C THR A 163 15.59 0.54 26.03
N GLN A 164 16.19 -0.49 25.47
CA GLN A 164 16.02 -1.91 25.78
C GLN A 164 17.01 -2.35 26.86
N GLN A 165 16.56 -3.20 27.77
CA GLN A 165 17.43 -3.80 28.79
C GLN A 165 17.85 -5.20 28.33
N GLY A 166 19.10 -5.37 27.90
CA GLY A 166 19.59 -6.65 27.38
C GLY A 166 18.80 -7.09 26.14
N HIS A 167 18.15 -8.26 26.25
CA HIS A 167 17.26 -8.83 25.23
C HIS A 167 15.76 -8.77 25.60
N GLU A 168 15.41 -8.08 26.68
CA GLU A 168 14.01 -7.95 27.14
C GLU A 168 13.11 -7.27 26.09
N ARG A 169 11.81 -7.56 26.14
CA ARG A 169 10.81 -6.92 25.28
C ARG A 169 10.67 -5.42 25.62
N LEU A 170 10.53 -4.57 24.62
CA LEU A 170 10.21 -3.15 24.80
C LEU A 170 8.73 -2.96 25.21
N ASP A 171 8.50 -2.12 26.22
CA ASP A 171 7.18 -1.69 26.68
C ASP A 171 6.74 -0.43 25.89
N LEU A 172 6.31 -0.65 24.64
CA LEU A 172 5.77 0.37 23.73
C LEU A 172 4.40 -0.07 23.20
N GLU A 173 3.50 0.89 23.00
CA GLU A 173 2.20 0.65 22.37
C GLU A 173 2.33 0.75 20.83
N PRO A 174 2.10 -0.35 20.07
CA PRO A 174 2.21 -0.33 18.62
C PRO A 174 0.99 0.32 17.95
N GLN A 175 1.23 1.17 16.95
CA GLN A 175 0.18 1.76 16.11
C GLN A 175 -0.35 0.76 15.06
N PHE A 176 0.40 -0.33 14.83
CA PHE A 176 0.01 -1.43 13.94
C PHE A 176 0.53 -2.77 14.46
N GLU A 177 -0.29 -3.82 14.39
CA GLU A 177 0.06 -5.18 14.82
C GLU A 177 -0.38 -6.25 13.80
N ILE A 178 0.49 -7.22 13.54
CA ILE A 178 0.21 -8.44 12.76
C ILE A 178 -0.30 -9.53 13.72
N HIS A 179 -1.62 -9.70 13.77
CA HIS A 179 -2.26 -10.67 14.67
C HIS A 179 -2.09 -12.15 14.26
N GLU A 180 -1.73 -12.43 13.00
CA GLU A 180 -1.46 -13.79 12.54
C GLU A 180 0.01 -14.20 12.80
N ALA A 181 0.26 -15.49 12.95
CA ALA A 181 1.62 -15.99 13.12
C ALA A 181 2.38 -15.99 11.79
N LEU A 182 3.08 -14.88 11.53
CA LEU A 182 3.74 -14.58 10.25
C LEU A 182 4.91 -15.54 10.00
N TYR A 183 4.81 -16.38 8.98
CA TYR A 183 5.94 -17.10 8.40
C TYR A 183 5.77 -17.15 6.90
N ASP A 184 6.63 -16.45 6.17
CA ASP A 184 6.62 -16.42 4.71
C ASP A 184 8.04 -16.56 4.17
N ARG A 185 8.21 -17.30 3.08
CA ARG A 185 9.49 -17.49 2.40
C ARG A 185 9.71 -16.51 1.25
N GLU A 186 8.64 -15.84 0.83
CA GLU A 186 8.66 -14.77 -0.16
C GLU A 186 8.50 -13.41 0.54
N TRP A 187 8.71 -12.32 -0.19
CA TRP A 187 8.53 -10.98 0.36
C TRP A 187 7.05 -10.64 0.43
N ARG A 188 6.60 -10.21 1.61
CA ARG A 188 5.27 -9.67 1.83
C ARG A 188 5.37 -8.19 2.16
N GLU A 189 4.70 -7.38 1.36
CA GLU A 189 4.47 -5.95 1.65
C GLU A 189 3.38 -5.82 2.73
N ILE A 190 3.59 -4.92 3.68
CA ILE A 190 2.69 -4.59 4.77
C ILE A 190 2.50 -3.08 4.76
N SER A 191 1.28 -2.63 4.52
CA SER A 191 0.90 -1.21 4.50
C SER A 191 -0.23 -0.95 5.48
N PHE A 192 -0.17 0.17 6.22
CA PHE A 192 -1.17 0.56 7.19
C PHE A 192 -1.27 2.07 7.33
N VAL A 193 -2.47 2.55 7.69
CA VAL A 193 -2.75 3.98 7.88
C VAL A 193 -3.01 4.26 9.36
N PHE A 194 -2.35 5.29 9.91
CA PHE A 194 -2.57 5.79 11.27
C PHE A 194 -2.70 7.32 11.27
N THR A 195 -3.16 7.88 12.39
CA THR A 195 -3.12 9.32 12.65
C THR A 195 -2.02 9.58 13.67
N ALA A 196 -1.09 10.48 13.39
CA ALA A 196 -0.04 10.83 14.35
C ALA A 196 -0.65 11.53 15.58
N THR A 197 -0.58 10.89 16.74
CA THR A 197 -1.08 11.44 18.01
C THR A 197 -0.07 12.37 18.70
N GLU A 198 1.20 12.20 18.38
CA GLU A 198 2.34 12.96 18.89
C GLU A 198 3.31 13.26 17.74
N ALA A 199 4.28 14.15 17.99
CA ALA A 199 5.32 14.50 17.03
C ALA A 199 6.41 13.42 17.01
N PHE A 200 6.05 12.21 16.58
CA PHE A 200 6.94 11.06 16.55
C PHE A 200 8.16 11.33 15.64
N GLU A 201 9.36 10.94 16.09
CA GLU A 201 10.60 11.03 15.30
C GLU A 201 11.14 9.65 14.92
N HIS A 202 10.74 8.59 15.64
CA HIS A 202 11.26 7.24 15.52
C HIS A 202 10.15 6.22 15.25
N LEU A 203 10.47 5.23 14.42
CA LEU A 203 9.69 4.01 14.22
C LEU A 203 10.47 2.81 14.78
N THR A 204 9.78 1.87 15.42
CA THR A 204 10.36 0.66 16.01
C THR A 204 9.57 -0.56 15.53
N LEU A 205 10.19 -1.38 14.69
CA LEU A 205 9.65 -2.69 14.31
C LEU A 205 10.17 -3.76 15.26
N GLY A 206 9.27 -4.61 15.77
CA GLY A 206 9.63 -5.81 16.52
C GLY A 206 8.41 -6.51 17.10
N LEU A 207 8.60 -7.32 18.14
CA LEU A 207 7.52 -7.99 18.86
C LEU A 207 7.15 -7.19 20.12
N PHE A 208 5.87 -6.87 20.29
CA PHE A 208 5.38 -6.09 21.45
C PHE A 208 4.38 -6.86 22.32
N GLY A 209 3.75 -7.91 21.79
CA GLY A 209 2.82 -8.73 22.57
C GLY A 209 3.51 -9.69 23.56
N ASP A 210 2.76 -10.06 24.60
CA ASP A 210 3.25 -10.79 25.78
C ASP A 210 3.27 -12.31 25.59
N MET A 211 2.28 -12.82 24.85
CA MET A 211 2.11 -14.24 24.56
C MET A 211 1.78 -14.40 23.07
N PRO A 212 2.79 -14.33 22.20
CA PRO A 212 2.59 -14.50 20.77
C PRO A 212 2.17 -15.93 20.44
N ASN A 213 1.25 -16.08 19.48
CA ASN A 213 0.97 -17.37 18.87
C ASN A 213 2.18 -17.79 18.03
N VAL A 214 2.79 -18.92 18.38
CA VAL A 214 3.96 -19.48 17.67
C VAL A 214 3.50 -20.52 16.64
N ARG A 215 3.82 -20.29 15.37
CA ARG A 215 3.63 -21.24 14.26
C ARG A 215 4.95 -21.93 13.92
N ARG A 216 4.91 -23.26 13.76
CA ARG A 216 6.05 -24.10 13.39
C ARG A 216 5.78 -24.73 12.04
N GLU A 217 6.18 -24.03 10.97
CA GLU A 217 5.94 -24.50 9.61
C GLU A 217 6.93 -25.59 9.18
N GLU A 218 8.14 -25.60 9.76
CA GLU A 218 9.16 -26.59 9.46
C GLU A 218 9.20 -27.70 10.52
N SER A 219 9.19 -28.95 10.05
CA SER A 219 9.21 -30.14 10.91
C SER A 219 10.54 -30.25 11.66
N GLY A 220 10.54 -29.96 12.97
CA GLY A 220 11.74 -30.04 13.80
C GLY A 220 11.63 -29.25 15.10
N THR A 221 12.79 -28.97 15.71
CA THR A 221 12.95 -28.21 16.96
C THR A 221 13.42 -26.78 16.68
N ARG A 222 12.80 -26.08 15.71
CA ARG A 222 13.09 -24.65 15.49
C ARG A 222 12.69 -23.86 16.75
N THR A 223 13.50 -22.89 17.15
CA THR A 223 13.30 -22.10 18.38
C THR A 223 13.45 -20.59 18.16
N MET A 224 13.55 -20.11 16.92
CA MET A 224 13.78 -18.70 16.63
C MET A 224 12.87 -18.19 15.51
N ALA A 225 12.18 -17.08 15.79
CA ALA A 225 11.49 -16.28 14.80
C ALA A 225 12.44 -15.17 14.34
N TYR A 226 12.93 -15.32 13.12
CA TYR A 226 13.88 -14.41 12.51
C TYR A 226 13.29 -13.89 11.21
N TYR A 227 13.40 -12.59 10.98
CA TYR A 227 12.82 -11.92 9.82
C TYR A 227 13.84 -11.00 9.17
N PHE A 228 13.76 -10.92 7.85
CA PHE A 228 14.40 -9.91 7.03
C PHE A 228 13.39 -8.84 6.67
N VAL A 229 13.84 -7.59 6.61
CA VAL A 229 13.01 -6.44 6.25
C VAL A 229 13.74 -5.52 5.27
N ASP A 230 12.95 -4.83 4.46
CA ASP A 230 13.36 -3.95 3.39
C ASP A 230 12.27 -2.89 3.15
N ASP A 231 12.60 -1.86 2.37
CA ASP A 231 11.63 -0.98 1.72
C ASP A 231 10.64 -0.27 2.66
N PHE A 232 11.16 0.34 3.73
CA PHE A 232 10.34 1.20 4.59
C PHE A 232 10.04 2.53 3.91
N GLY A 233 8.77 2.96 3.95
CA GLY A 233 8.34 4.25 3.45
C GLY A 233 7.15 4.82 4.22
N ILE A 234 6.92 6.12 4.05
CA ILE A 234 5.80 6.86 4.63
C ILE A 234 5.30 7.92 3.65
N GLU A 235 3.99 8.14 3.61
CA GLU A 235 3.39 9.24 2.85
C GLU A 235 2.22 9.89 3.58
N GLU A 236 2.02 11.18 3.32
CA GLU A 236 0.89 11.95 3.87
C GLU A 236 -0.40 11.55 3.17
N VAL A 237 -1.31 10.94 3.92
CA VAL A 237 -2.66 10.64 3.43
C VAL A 237 -3.58 11.80 3.76
N SER A 238 -4.33 12.25 2.76
CA SER A 238 -5.35 13.28 2.93
C SER A 238 -6.23 13.03 4.17
N ASN A 239 -6.23 14.01 5.08
CA ASN A 239 -7.19 14.07 6.20
C ASN A 239 -8.63 14.36 5.73
N VAL A 240 -8.79 14.81 4.49
CA VAL A 240 -10.09 14.88 3.82
C VAL A 240 -10.50 13.44 3.50
N LEU A 241 -11.35 12.87 4.36
CA LEU A 241 -12.34 11.88 3.90
C LEU A 241 -13.01 12.51 2.67
N MET A 242 -12.99 11.83 1.52
CA MET A 242 -13.56 12.35 0.26
C MET A 242 -14.90 13.03 0.54
N SER A 243 -14.92 14.36 0.47
CA SER A 243 -16.16 15.12 0.54
C SER A 243 -16.97 14.78 -0.70
N GLU A 244 -18.27 14.51 -0.52
CA GLU A 244 -19.19 14.18 -1.62
C GLU A 244 -19.21 15.27 -2.73
N GLU A 245 -18.71 16.47 -2.42
CA GLU A 245 -18.61 17.62 -3.32
C GLU A 245 -17.56 17.48 -4.43
N ASP A 246 -16.49 16.67 -4.25
CA ASP A 246 -15.42 16.50 -5.26
C ASP A 246 -15.12 15.02 -5.52
N LEU A 247 -15.79 14.45 -6.53
CA LEU A 247 -15.51 13.11 -7.06
C LEU A 247 -14.22 13.10 -7.89
N ASP A 248 -13.06 13.23 -7.25
CA ASP A 248 -11.80 12.85 -7.88
C ASP A 248 -11.78 11.33 -8.11
N ARG A 249 -11.84 10.94 -9.39
CA ARG A 249 -11.81 9.52 -9.83
C ARG A 249 -10.40 9.06 -10.16
N GLY A 250 -9.38 9.81 -9.74
CA GLY A 250 -7.97 9.61 -10.06
C GLY A 250 -7.63 10.06 -11.48
N GLU A 251 -6.33 10.07 -11.80
CA GLU A 251 -5.90 10.31 -13.18
C GLU A 251 -6.53 9.29 -14.15
N ARG A 252 -6.94 9.79 -15.31
CA ARG A 252 -7.67 9.03 -16.34
C ARG A 252 -6.71 8.12 -17.15
N GLY A 253 -5.96 7.28 -16.45
CA GLY A 253 -4.88 6.43 -16.98
C GLY A 253 -5.28 5.00 -17.34
N PHE A 254 -6.46 4.54 -16.93
CA PHE A 254 -7.01 3.23 -17.30
C PHE A 254 -8.23 3.42 -18.20
N GLU A 255 -8.07 3.18 -19.51
CA GLU A 255 -9.20 2.83 -20.35
C GLU A 255 -9.52 1.35 -20.06
N PRO A 256 -10.62 1.02 -19.37
CA PRO A 256 -10.97 -0.37 -19.13
C PRO A 256 -11.21 -1.07 -20.46
N VAL A 257 -10.74 -2.31 -20.56
CA VAL A 257 -11.02 -3.18 -21.72
C VAL A 257 -12.55 -3.19 -21.94
N PRO A 258 -13.05 -2.96 -23.17
CA PRO A 258 -14.48 -2.97 -23.45
C PRO A 258 -15.09 -4.32 -23.05
N GLY A 259 -15.85 -4.31 -21.95
CA GLY A 259 -16.41 -5.51 -21.34
C GLY A 259 -17.82 -5.25 -20.81
N MET A 260 -18.52 -6.32 -20.45
CA MET A 260 -19.81 -6.19 -19.78
C MET A 260 -19.61 -5.76 -18.33
N PHE A 261 -20.31 -4.70 -17.92
CA PHE A 261 -20.47 -4.35 -16.51
C PHE A 261 -21.94 -4.07 -16.18
N ALA A 262 -22.42 -4.65 -15.09
CA ALA A 262 -23.76 -4.38 -14.57
C ALA A 262 -23.63 -4.09 -13.06
N PRO A 263 -24.01 -2.89 -12.58
CA PRO A 263 -23.98 -2.56 -11.16
C PRO A 263 -24.82 -3.52 -10.32
N ASN A 264 -24.45 -3.70 -9.05
CA ASN A 264 -25.18 -4.56 -8.10
C ASN A 264 -26.12 -3.78 -7.17
N ALA A 265 -26.17 -2.45 -7.26
CA ALA A 265 -27.08 -1.57 -6.52
C ALA A 265 -27.37 -0.28 -7.30
N PHE A 266 -28.50 0.35 -6.99
CA PHE A 266 -28.91 1.68 -7.46
C PHE A 266 -29.97 2.29 -6.52
N SER A 267 -30.22 3.58 -6.63
CA SER A 267 -31.00 4.37 -5.66
C SER A 267 -31.92 5.38 -6.37
N PRO A 268 -33.15 4.98 -6.78
CA PRO A 268 -34.14 5.87 -7.37
C PRO A 268 -34.76 6.80 -6.32
N ASN A 269 -34.04 7.86 -5.95
CA ASN A 269 -34.41 8.85 -4.93
C ASN A 269 -34.66 10.27 -5.51
N GLY A 270 -34.27 10.53 -6.75
CA GLY A 270 -34.42 11.79 -7.47
C GLY A 270 -33.27 12.79 -7.28
N ASP A 271 -32.05 12.33 -6.97
CA ASP A 271 -30.85 13.17 -6.85
C ASP A 271 -29.95 13.19 -8.12
N ASP A 272 -30.41 12.59 -9.22
CA ASP A 272 -29.69 12.36 -10.49
C ASP A 272 -28.48 11.39 -10.37
N LEU A 273 -28.23 10.75 -9.21
CA LEU A 273 -27.10 9.85 -8.95
C LEU A 273 -27.56 8.39 -8.75
N ASN A 274 -27.35 7.56 -9.78
CA ASN A 274 -27.79 6.16 -9.79
C ASN A 274 -29.32 5.98 -9.66
N ASP A 275 -30.10 7.00 -10.05
CA ASP A 275 -31.57 6.92 -10.12
C ASP A 275 -32.08 5.85 -11.10
N THR A 276 -31.25 5.46 -12.07
CA THR A 276 -31.56 4.41 -13.04
C THR A 276 -30.44 3.38 -13.05
N TRP A 277 -30.80 2.12 -12.85
CA TRP A 277 -29.90 0.99 -13.05
C TRP A 277 -29.59 0.84 -14.54
N VAL A 278 -28.37 1.24 -14.90
CA VAL A 278 -27.80 1.15 -16.25
C VAL A 278 -26.60 0.23 -16.26
N TRP A 279 -26.35 -0.41 -17.39
CA TRP A 279 -25.26 -1.37 -17.60
C TRP A 279 -24.39 -0.92 -18.78
N SER A 280 -23.14 -1.39 -18.81
CA SER A 280 -22.17 -1.13 -19.88
C SER A 280 -21.90 -2.40 -20.68
N MET A 281 -21.71 -2.24 -21.99
CA MET A 281 -21.28 -3.28 -22.95
C MET A 281 -20.45 -2.64 -24.06
N PRO A 282 -19.70 -3.44 -24.83
CA PRO A 282 -19.17 -3.04 -26.13
C PRO A 282 -20.24 -2.52 -27.09
N GLU A 283 -19.84 -1.60 -27.97
CA GLU A 283 -20.71 -1.02 -29.00
C GLU A 283 -21.19 -2.09 -30.00
N GLY A 284 -22.44 -1.94 -30.46
CA GLY A 284 -23.05 -2.83 -31.46
C GLY A 284 -23.75 -4.08 -30.90
N GLN A 285 -23.61 -4.39 -29.61
CA GLN A 285 -24.37 -5.48 -28.98
C GLN A 285 -25.86 -5.18 -28.90
N THR A 286 -26.69 -6.22 -29.04
CA THR A 286 -28.16 -6.18 -28.86
C THR A 286 -28.66 -7.42 -28.13
N GLY A 287 -29.87 -7.35 -27.58
CA GLY A 287 -30.46 -8.44 -26.81
C GLY A 287 -31.67 -8.01 -25.97
N GLN A 288 -32.10 -8.91 -25.08
CA GLN A 288 -33.19 -8.69 -24.13
C GLN A 288 -32.69 -8.77 -22.70
N LEU A 289 -33.21 -7.91 -21.83
CA LEU A 289 -32.99 -7.94 -20.39
C LEU A 289 -34.34 -8.08 -19.70
N SER A 290 -34.43 -8.95 -18.69
CA SER A 290 -35.54 -8.93 -17.74
C SER A 290 -35.07 -8.93 -16.29
N VAL A 291 -35.89 -8.32 -15.44
CA VAL A 291 -35.69 -8.21 -14.00
C VAL A 291 -36.88 -8.90 -13.32
N VAL A 292 -36.57 -9.80 -12.38
CA VAL A 292 -37.55 -10.54 -11.58
C VAL A 292 -37.38 -10.20 -10.11
N ASN A 293 -38.49 -10.16 -9.38
CA ASN A 293 -38.46 -10.00 -7.92
C ASN A 293 -38.11 -11.34 -7.23
N ARG A 294 -37.97 -11.30 -5.90
CA ARG A 294 -37.65 -12.47 -5.04
C ARG A 294 -38.62 -13.66 -5.15
N TRP A 295 -39.80 -13.49 -5.75
CA TRP A 295 -40.78 -14.55 -5.98
C TRP A 295 -40.73 -15.12 -7.41
N GLY A 296 -39.80 -14.65 -8.25
CA GLY A 296 -39.64 -15.08 -9.65
C GLY A 296 -40.64 -14.46 -10.62
N LEU A 297 -41.40 -13.45 -10.19
CA LEU A 297 -42.27 -12.66 -11.07
C LEU A 297 -41.43 -11.60 -11.78
N GLU A 298 -41.54 -11.54 -13.11
CA GLU A 298 -40.95 -10.49 -13.94
C GLU A 298 -41.64 -9.15 -13.63
N VAL A 299 -40.85 -8.17 -13.20
CA VAL A 299 -41.32 -6.81 -12.86
C VAL A 299 -41.02 -5.83 -13.98
N TRP A 300 -39.94 -6.07 -14.75
CA TRP A 300 -39.50 -5.20 -15.82
C TRP A 300 -38.82 -6.00 -16.94
N GLN A 301 -39.03 -5.56 -18.18
CA GLN A 301 -38.37 -6.09 -19.38
C GLN A 301 -37.94 -4.93 -20.28
N GLY A 302 -36.77 -5.05 -20.91
CA GLY A 302 -36.29 -4.07 -21.89
C GLY A 302 -35.41 -4.71 -22.96
N GLN A 303 -35.22 -3.96 -24.06
CA GLN A 303 -34.22 -4.30 -25.06
C GLN A 303 -32.91 -3.59 -24.75
N PHE A 304 -31.81 -4.29 -24.99
CA PHE A 304 -30.49 -3.68 -24.97
C PHE A 304 -30.39 -2.66 -26.11
N SER A 305 -30.42 -1.39 -25.75
CA SER A 305 -29.96 -0.27 -26.57
C SER A 305 -29.36 0.78 -25.64
N SER A 306 -28.48 1.64 -26.14
CA SER A 306 -27.66 2.59 -25.35
C SER A 306 -28.43 3.72 -24.64
N LYS A 307 -29.76 3.58 -24.47
CA LYS A 307 -30.67 4.57 -23.88
C LYS A 307 -31.76 3.98 -22.98
N LEU A 308 -31.69 2.70 -22.62
CA LEU A 308 -32.58 2.09 -21.63
C LEU A 308 -31.82 1.68 -20.37
N GLY A 309 -32.50 1.84 -19.24
CA GLY A 309 -32.13 1.35 -17.92
C GLY A 309 -33.41 1.10 -17.11
N TRP A 310 -33.27 0.60 -15.88
CA TRP A 310 -34.40 0.36 -14.97
C TRP A 310 -34.39 1.35 -13.81
N ASP A 311 -35.45 2.14 -13.67
CA ASP A 311 -35.65 3.17 -12.64
C ASP A 311 -36.29 2.64 -11.34
N GLY A 312 -36.45 1.31 -11.22
CA GLY A 312 -37.10 0.71 -10.07
C GLY A 312 -38.63 0.72 -10.10
N THR A 313 -39.26 1.07 -11.23
CA THR A 313 -40.70 0.89 -11.44
C THR A 313 -41.02 -0.46 -12.10
N ASP A 314 -42.24 -0.97 -11.93
CA ASP A 314 -42.71 -2.09 -12.75
C ASP A 314 -43.21 -1.65 -14.14
N ALA A 315 -43.70 -2.60 -14.94
CA ALA A 315 -44.29 -2.34 -16.25
C ALA A 315 -45.56 -1.45 -16.24
N ALA A 316 -46.16 -1.16 -15.08
CA ALA A 316 -47.25 -0.20 -14.93
C ALA A 316 -46.76 1.21 -14.53
N GLY A 317 -45.48 1.35 -14.16
CA GLY A 317 -44.89 2.57 -13.63
C GLY A 317 -45.02 2.71 -12.11
N ASP A 318 -45.47 1.67 -11.40
CA ASP A 318 -45.59 1.69 -9.94
C ASP A 318 -44.20 1.46 -9.29
N PRO A 319 -43.77 2.26 -8.30
CA PRO A 319 -42.47 2.09 -7.65
C PRO A 319 -42.36 0.77 -6.87
N MET A 320 -41.25 0.05 -7.06
CA MET A 320 -40.98 -1.20 -6.36
C MET A 320 -40.50 -1.00 -4.91
N ASP A 321 -40.60 -2.08 -4.12
CA ASP A 321 -40.07 -2.14 -2.76
C ASP A 321 -38.53 -2.17 -2.75
N PRO A 322 -37.87 -1.55 -1.76
CA PRO A 322 -36.44 -1.76 -1.52
C PRO A 322 -36.11 -3.23 -1.30
N GLY A 323 -35.04 -3.72 -1.92
CA GLY A 323 -34.62 -5.11 -1.82
C GLY A 323 -33.84 -5.62 -3.02
N MET A 324 -33.61 -6.93 -3.02
CA MET A 324 -32.82 -7.62 -4.04
C MET A 324 -33.71 -8.18 -5.17
N TYR A 325 -33.32 -7.88 -6.40
CA TYR A 325 -33.94 -8.32 -7.64
C TYR A 325 -32.94 -9.14 -8.45
N ALA A 326 -33.40 -10.19 -9.12
CA ALA A 326 -32.57 -10.97 -10.03
C ALA A 326 -32.71 -10.41 -11.44
N TRP A 327 -31.63 -10.34 -12.20
CA TRP A 327 -31.68 -9.92 -13.59
C TRP A 327 -31.08 -10.98 -14.51
N ARG A 328 -31.58 -11.03 -15.75
CA ARG A 328 -31.11 -11.94 -16.80
C ARG A 328 -31.07 -11.24 -18.15
N MET A 329 -29.89 -11.15 -18.73
CA MET A 329 -29.67 -10.65 -20.09
C MET A 329 -29.45 -11.81 -21.06
N VAL A 330 -30.02 -11.71 -22.25
CA VAL A 330 -29.81 -12.62 -23.38
C VAL A 330 -29.38 -11.79 -24.57
N LEU A 331 -28.16 -12.00 -25.04
CA LEU A 331 -27.60 -11.33 -26.21
C LEU A 331 -28.01 -12.06 -27.49
N ASP A 332 -28.22 -11.29 -28.56
CA ASP A 332 -28.50 -11.84 -29.89
C ASP A 332 -27.25 -12.51 -30.49
N GLU A 333 -26.07 -11.94 -30.23
CA GLU A 333 -24.75 -12.52 -30.54
C GLU A 333 -23.94 -12.73 -29.25
N ALA A 334 -23.13 -13.78 -29.19
CA ALA A 334 -22.37 -14.11 -27.98
C ALA A 334 -21.15 -13.19 -27.80
N PHE A 335 -21.04 -12.54 -26.64
CA PHE A 335 -19.84 -11.79 -26.24
C PHE A 335 -18.94 -12.69 -25.37
N GLU A 336 -17.65 -12.76 -25.66
CA GLU A 336 -16.68 -13.66 -24.97
C GLU A 336 -17.11 -15.14 -24.91
N GLY A 337 -17.91 -15.59 -25.89
CA GLY A 337 -18.48 -16.94 -25.93
C GLY A 337 -19.74 -17.14 -25.06
N GLN A 338 -20.23 -16.08 -24.41
CA GLN A 338 -21.41 -16.09 -23.54
C GLN A 338 -22.54 -15.23 -24.12
N SER A 339 -23.69 -15.87 -24.37
CA SER A 339 -24.93 -15.19 -24.82
C SER A 339 -25.94 -14.95 -23.71
N VAL A 340 -25.70 -15.44 -22.48
CA VAL A 340 -26.64 -15.28 -21.35
C VAL A 340 -25.88 -14.83 -20.11
N TRP A 341 -26.21 -13.65 -19.63
CA TRP A 341 -25.64 -13.06 -18.41
C TRP A 341 -26.72 -12.92 -17.34
N LYS A 342 -26.33 -12.97 -16.07
CA LYS A 342 -27.27 -12.93 -14.94
C LYS A 342 -26.57 -12.43 -13.68
N GLY A 343 -27.35 -11.86 -12.77
CA GLY A 343 -26.86 -11.39 -11.49
C GLY A 343 -27.98 -10.91 -10.59
N TRP A 344 -27.60 -10.14 -9.59
CA TRP A 344 -28.51 -9.49 -8.66
C TRP A 344 -28.28 -7.98 -8.71
N VAL A 345 -29.35 -7.22 -8.48
CA VAL A 345 -29.32 -5.78 -8.27
C VAL A 345 -30.13 -5.46 -7.01
N THR A 346 -29.62 -4.53 -6.19
CA THR A 346 -30.28 -4.06 -4.97
C THR A 346 -30.89 -2.70 -5.23
N LEU A 347 -32.21 -2.60 -5.10
CA LEU A 347 -32.91 -1.32 -5.08
C LEU A 347 -32.84 -0.76 -3.66
N VAL A 348 -32.20 0.40 -3.51
CA VAL A 348 -32.10 1.19 -2.28
C VAL A 348 -33.06 2.39 -2.37
N LYS A 349 -33.55 2.90 -1.24
CA LYS A 349 -34.29 4.16 -1.14
C LYS A 349 -33.67 5.02 -0.05
#